data_AF-A0A5P1V688-F1
#
_entry.id   AF-A0A5P1V688-F1
#
_cell.length_a   1.000
_cell.length_b   1.000
_cell.length_c   1.000
_cell.angle_alpha   90.00
_cell.angle_beta   90.00
_cell.angle_gamma   90.00
#
_symmetry.space_group_name_H-M   'P 1'
#
loop_
_entity.id
_entity.type
_entity.pdbx_description
1 polymer ?
#
loop_
_entity_poly.entity_id
_entity_poly.type
_entity_poly.pdbx_seq_one_letter_code
_entity_poly.pdbx_strand_id
1 'polypeptide(L)'
;MGKPLRELNRRGVKKVQLFITDDLPGIENAIKMVYPASEWQLCVLHTVRNSLNKVRAKDRGLFAEDLKRIYRAETEERAKESTIRK
;
A
#
# COMPACT_ATOMS: atom_id res chain seq x y z
N MET A 1 -17.35 -7.51 4.27
CA MET A 1 -16.12 -6.94 4.87
C MET A 1 -16.44 -6.17 6.15
N GLY A 2 -15.46 -6.02 7.07
CA GLY A 2 -15.53 -5.04 8.17
C GLY A 2 -15.78 -5.57 9.59
N LYS A 3 -16.01 -6.89 9.77
CA LYS A 3 -16.08 -7.50 11.12
C LYS A 3 -14.80 -7.22 11.95
N PRO A 4 -13.58 -7.35 11.40
CA PRO A 4 -12.36 -7.03 12.14
C PRO A 4 -12.29 -5.55 12.55
N LEU A 5 -12.66 -4.63 11.65
CA LEU A 5 -12.62 -3.18 11.90
C LEU A 5 -13.59 -2.76 13.01
N ARG A 6 -14.81 -3.31 12.98
CA ARG A 6 -15.82 -3.10 14.03
C ARG A 6 -15.37 -3.66 15.38
N GLU A 7 -14.69 -4.81 15.39
CA GLU A 7 -14.15 -5.36 16.63
C GLU A 7 -13.03 -4.49 17.22
N LEU A 8 -12.12 -3.96 16.38
CA LEU A 8 -11.13 -2.98 16.82
C LEU A 8 -11.79 -1.75 17.44
N ASN A 9 -12.87 -1.25 16.82
CA ASN A 9 -13.61 -0.10 17.35
C ASN A 9 -14.27 -0.43 18.69
N ARG A 10 -14.90 -1.60 18.80
CA ARG A 10 -15.53 -2.10 20.04
C ARG A 10 -14.52 -2.25 21.17
N ARG A 11 -13.29 -2.67 20.86
CA ARG A 11 -12.18 -2.82 21.81
C ARG A 11 -11.50 -1.50 22.20
N GLY A 12 -11.95 -0.36 21.66
CA GLY A 12 -11.52 0.96 22.10
C GLY A 12 -10.62 1.72 21.12
N VAL A 13 -10.28 1.13 19.96
CA VAL A 13 -9.58 1.88 18.90
C VAL A 13 -10.58 2.81 18.24
N LYS A 14 -10.66 4.08 18.68
CA LYS A 14 -11.68 5.01 18.20
C LYS A 14 -11.24 5.89 17.04
N LYS A 15 -9.93 6.17 16.97
CA LYS A 15 -9.35 7.02 15.93
C LYS A 15 -8.12 6.33 15.35
N VAL A 16 -8.13 6.21 14.03
CA VAL A 16 -6.98 5.76 13.24
C VAL A 16 -6.73 6.85 12.21
N GLN A 17 -5.49 7.25 11.99
CA GLN A 17 -5.17 8.29 10.99
C GLN A 17 -4.99 7.68 9.61
N LEU A 18 -4.32 6.52 9.53
CA LEU A 18 -3.98 5.87 8.29
C LEU A 18 -4.16 4.35 8.40
N PHE A 19 -4.81 3.76 7.42
CA PHE A 19 -4.80 2.33 7.18
C PHE A 19 -3.93 2.01 5.98
N ILE A 20 -3.00 1.06 6.17
CA ILE A 20 -2.17 0.52 5.09
C ILE A 20 -2.60 -0.93 4.87
N THR A 21 -3.15 -1.23 3.69
CA THR A 21 -3.64 -2.58 3.35
C THR A 21 -3.09 -3.04 2.01
N ASP A 22 -3.24 -4.32 1.71
CA ASP A 22 -3.15 -4.80 0.34
C ASP A 22 -4.36 -4.33 -0.50
N ASP A 23 -4.36 -4.65 -1.79
CA ASP A 23 -5.40 -4.29 -2.75
C ASP A 23 -6.62 -5.22 -2.66
N LEU A 24 -7.14 -5.41 -1.45
CA LEU A 24 -8.32 -6.24 -1.23
C LEU A 24 -9.57 -5.47 -1.68
N PRO A 25 -10.38 -6.00 -2.62
CA PRO A 25 -11.56 -5.30 -3.12
C PRO A 25 -12.49 -4.88 -1.98
N GLY A 26 -12.90 -3.61 -1.96
CA GLY A 26 -13.86 -3.08 -0.97
C GLY A 26 -13.31 -2.85 0.45
N ILE A 27 -12.00 -2.98 0.67
CA ILE A 27 -11.38 -2.68 1.97
C ILE A 27 -11.49 -1.20 2.34
N GLU A 28 -11.28 -0.30 1.38
CA GLU A 28 -11.40 1.16 1.59
C GLU A 28 -12.81 1.53 2.05
N ASN A 29 -13.83 1.04 1.36
CA ASN A 29 -15.23 1.24 1.75
C ASN A 29 -15.49 0.73 3.17
N ALA A 30 -14.97 -0.45 3.52
CA ALA A 30 -15.12 -1.01 4.85
C ALA A 30 -14.42 -0.18 5.95
N ILE A 31 -13.26 0.40 5.64
CA ILE A 31 -12.54 1.35 6.51
C ILE A 31 -13.37 2.60 6.70
N LYS A 32 -13.80 3.27 5.62
CA LYS A 32 -14.57 4.51 5.69
C LYS A 32 -15.92 4.34 6.39
N MET A 33 -16.51 3.14 6.36
CA MET A 33 -17.72 2.82 7.13
C MET A 33 -17.52 2.81 8.66
N VAL A 34 -16.33 2.41 9.15
CA VAL A 34 -16.07 2.28 10.60
C VAL A 34 -15.22 3.44 11.14
N TYR A 35 -14.31 3.95 10.31
CA TYR A 35 -13.38 5.03 10.61
C TYR A 35 -13.41 6.06 9.47
N PRO A 36 -14.48 6.88 9.37
CA PRO A 36 -14.70 7.79 8.24
C PRO A 36 -13.59 8.84 8.07
N ALA A 37 -12.94 9.23 9.16
CA ALA A 37 -11.86 10.22 9.18
C ALA A 37 -10.47 9.63 8.89
N SER A 38 -10.35 8.32 8.67
CA SER A 38 -9.05 7.70 8.37
C SER A 38 -8.71 7.79 6.90
N GLU A 39 -7.46 8.09 6.61
CA GLU A 39 -6.89 7.91 5.28
C GLU A 39 -6.60 6.43 4.99
N TRP A 40 -6.53 6.10 3.70
CA TRP A 40 -6.21 4.76 3.24
C TRP A 40 -5.10 4.81 2.19
N GLN A 41 -4.16 3.87 2.29
CA GLN A 41 -3.03 3.73 1.37
C GLN A 41 -2.76 2.25 1.06
N LEU A 42 -2.34 1.99 -0.18
CA LEU A 42 -1.83 0.68 -0.58
C LEU A 42 -0.45 0.40 0.03
N CYS A 43 -0.26 -0.83 0.49
CA CYS A 43 0.98 -1.28 1.09
C CYS A 43 2.08 -1.43 0.04
N VAL A 44 3.09 -0.56 0.12
CA VAL A 44 4.28 -0.61 -0.75
C VAL A 44 4.96 -1.98 -0.73
N LEU A 45 5.04 -2.63 0.45
CA LEU A 45 5.66 -3.96 0.55
C LEU A 45 4.90 -5.02 -0.25
N HIS A 46 3.56 -5.01 -0.21
CA HIS A 46 2.75 -5.91 -1.01
C HIS A 46 2.92 -5.59 -2.50
N THR A 47 2.94 -4.31 -2.89
CA THR A 47 3.19 -3.89 -4.28
C THR A 47 4.55 -4.34 -4.79
N VAL A 48 5.62 -4.18 -3.99
CA VAL A 48 6.98 -4.61 -4.34
C VAL A 48 7.04 -6.13 -4.48
N ARG A 49 6.52 -6.87 -3.49
CA ARG A 49 6.50 -8.35 -3.53
C ARG A 49 5.72 -8.87 -4.74
N ASN A 50 4.53 -8.31 -5.00
CA ASN A 50 3.69 -8.69 -6.14
C ASN A 50 4.37 -8.39 -7.47
N SER A 51 5.11 -7.29 -7.57
CA SER A 51 5.88 -6.93 -8.76
C SER A 51 7.06 -7.88 -8.98
N LEU A 52 7.87 -8.13 -7.95
CA LEU A 52 9.05 -9.01 -8.05
C LEU A 52 8.69 -10.47 -8.37
N ASN A 53 7.52 -10.93 -7.95
CA ASN A 53 7.00 -12.27 -8.30
C ASN A 53 6.79 -12.44 -9.81
N LYS A 54 6.59 -11.34 -10.55
CA LYS A 54 6.39 -11.34 -12.02
C LYS A 54 7.71 -11.18 -12.79
N VAL A 55 8.82 -10.97 -12.09
CA VAL A 55 10.14 -10.75 -12.68
C VAL A 55 10.96 -12.04 -12.66
N ARG A 56 11.70 -12.29 -13.76
CA ARG A 56 12.64 -13.42 -13.88
C ARG A 56 13.66 -13.35 -12.74
N ALA A 57 14.01 -14.50 -12.15
CA ALA A 57 14.88 -14.55 -10.97
C ALA A 57 16.19 -13.77 -11.13
N LYS A 58 16.81 -13.86 -12.32
CA LYS A 58 18.06 -13.15 -12.66
C LYS A 58 17.96 -11.61 -12.65
N ASP A 59 16.76 -11.07 -12.90
CA ASP A 59 16.54 -9.62 -13.04
C ASP A 59 15.93 -9.00 -11.77
N ARG A 60 15.53 -9.82 -10.77
CA ARG A 60 14.85 -9.36 -9.54
C ARG A 60 15.68 -8.36 -8.74
N GLY A 61 16.99 -8.54 -8.68
CA GLY A 61 17.88 -7.64 -7.94
C GLY A 61 17.85 -6.22 -8.51
N LEU A 62 18.07 -6.10 -9.82
CA LEU A 62 18.03 -4.82 -10.53
C LEU A 62 16.65 -4.18 -10.43
N PHE A 63 15.59 -4.96 -10.67
CA PHE A 63 14.22 -4.46 -10.60
C PHE A 63 13.83 -3.99 -9.18
N ALA A 64 14.35 -4.63 -8.13
CA ALA A 64 14.13 -4.20 -6.75
C ALA A 64 14.78 -2.84 -6.44
N GLU A 65 15.96 -2.57 -7.00
CA GLU A 65 16.61 -1.26 -6.90
C GLU A 65 15.83 -0.17 -7.64
N ASP A 66 15.30 -0.48 -8.82
CA ASP A 66 14.45 0.47 -9.55
C ASP A 66 13.17 0.79 -8.77
N LEU A 67 12.50 -0.22 -8.20
CA LEU A 67 11.34 0.00 -7.34
C LEU A 67 11.68 0.85 -6.10
N LYS A 68 12.85 0.62 -5.49
CA LYS A 68 13.34 1.43 -4.35
C LYS A 68 13.46 2.90 -4.69
N ARG A 69 13.92 3.24 -5.90
CA ARG A 69 14.05 4.65 -6.34
C ARG A 69 12.70 5.36 -6.36
N ILE A 70 11.63 4.64 -6.73
CA ILE A 70 10.28 5.20 -6.79
C ILE A 70 9.77 5.56 -5.39
N TYR A 71 9.68 4.59 -4.47
CA TYR A 71 9.05 4.84 -3.16
C TYR A 71 9.96 5.53 -2.14
N ARG A 72 11.26 5.68 -2.44
CA ARG A 72 12.20 6.48 -1.63
C ARG A 72 12.45 7.88 -2.20
N ALA A 73 11.79 8.25 -3.30
CA ALA A 73 11.90 9.59 -3.84
C ALA A 73 11.37 10.62 -2.82
N GLU A 74 12.03 11.78 -2.75
CA GLU A 74 11.67 12.87 -1.83
C GLU A 74 10.35 13.55 -2.20
N THR A 75 9.98 13.51 -3.48
CA THR A 75 8.74 14.11 -3.99
C THR A 75 8.04 13.18 -4.98
N GLU A 76 6.75 13.42 -5.19
CA GLU A 76 5.95 12.66 -6.15
C GLU A 76 6.45 12.85 -7.59
N GLU A 77 6.93 14.05 -7.94
CA GLU A 77 7.51 14.35 -9.25
C GLU A 77 8.76 13.49 -9.50
N ARG A 78 9.68 13.44 -8.54
CA ARG A 78 10.88 12.58 -8.63
C ARG A 78 10.54 11.10 -8.70
N ALA A 79 9.48 10.67 -7.99
CA ALA A 79 8.98 9.30 -8.07
C ALA A 79 8.46 8.98 -9.49
N LYS A 80 7.72 9.89 -10.10
CA LYS A 80 7.18 9.76 -11.47
C LYS A 80 8.29 9.73 -12.51
N GLU A 81 9.34 10.54 -12.38
CA GLU A 81 10.53 10.49 -13.24
C GLU A 81 11.27 9.15 -13.14
N SER A 82 11.30 8.56 -11.94
CA SER A 82 11.92 7.25 -11.67
C SER A 82 11.09 6.07 -12.16
N THR A 83 9.88 6.30 -12.71
CA THR A 83 9.03 5.23 -13.22
C THR A 83 9.76 4.49 -14.33
N ILE A 84 9.86 3.17 -14.19
CA ILE A 84 10.44 2.27 -15.18
C ILE A 84 9.60 2.40 -16.46
N ARG A 85 10.03 3.26 -17.40
CA ARG A 85 9.38 3.40 -18.70
C ARG A 85 9.45 2.06 -19.42
N LYS A 86 8.31 1.64 -19.98
CA LYS A 86 8.17 0.43 -20.81
C LYS A 86 9.12 0.43 -21.99
#